data_AF-A0A958KFZ2-F1
#
_entry.id   AF-A0A958KFZ2-F1
#
_cell.length_a   1.000
_cell.length_b   1.000
_cell.length_c   1.000
_cell.angle_alpha   90.00
_cell.angle_beta   90.00
_cell.angle_gamma   90.00
#
_symmetry.space_group_name_H-M   'P 1'
#
loop_
_entity.id
_entity.type
_entity.pdbx_description
1 polymer ?
#
loop_
_entity_poly.entity_id
_entity_poly.type
_entity_poly.pdbx_seq_one_letter_code
_entity_poly.pdbx_strand_id
1 'polypeptide(L)'
;MKNSYKIMGLVQLLTVALVFAFQACSQVKFTTLGYSEDPKKVCVDEGTASESCFNEYVAYSRSEQPQSQISDKLDILFVMDTSGSLDNERAEIVNNVDQFVSRLSLGVNYQIGVLLAHGSSSAHSGRLYQKSSEPVVLNPAQLTTDELRQHLSTKLSRPAGDSVSDGGEEGLFSLHQLLNGDRLQAARDVGFFRAGTALAVVFLSDENDICAQYPNGVTPKVDPDKKEGPAFLNDCQNPSVTAESTYQELLALQNGAPLLVGGIIYTGGSAVPVNNEDEIGYGYIDIIDINKGPAIDLGAGNLANGLAVIGEMTQLKLDIITEFLLVDPVRFANLTRPDQIMADTIKVQVDGHDVPFTFEPSTGAVHIASQDAGSGGSQVVIEFRYRILIPGASN
;
A
#
# COMPACT_ATOMS: atom_id res chain seq x y z
N MET A 1 -46.84 -30.78 38.76
CA MET A 1 -47.93 -29.88 39.19
C MET A 1 -47.42 -28.88 40.21
N LYS A 2 -47.14 -27.64 39.78
CA LYS A 2 -47.51 -26.37 40.45
C LYS A 2 -46.75 -25.23 39.75
N ASN A 3 -47.52 -24.33 39.17
CA ASN A 3 -47.13 -23.06 38.60
C ASN A 3 -46.46 -22.15 39.64
N SER A 4 -45.52 -21.31 39.20
CA SER A 4 -45.61 -19.87 39.44
C SER A 4 -44.69 -19.07 38.53
N TYR A 5 -45.32 -18.21 37.74
CA TYR A 5 -44.73 -17.10 37.00
C TYR A 5 -44.13 -16.09 37.97
N LYS A 6 -42.92 -15.59 37.65
CA LYS A 6 -42.52 -14.22 38.00
C LYS A 6 -41.91 -13.54 36.78
N ILE A 7 -42.72 -12.63 36.26
CA ILE A 7 -42.37 -11.50 35.42
C ILE A 7 -41.32 -10.68 36.17
N MET A 8 -40.14 -10.50 35.57
CA MET A 8 -39.20 -9.46 36.00
C MET A 8 -38.38 -9.00 34.79
N GLY A 9 -38.48 -7.69 34.51
CA GLY A 9 -37.34 -6.92 33.98
C GLY A 9 -37.22 -6.79 32.47
N LEU A 10 -38.27 -6.32 31.80
CA LEU A 10 -38.11 -5.45 30.63
C LEU A 10 -37.35 -4.19 31.11
N VAL A 11 -36.33 -3.76 30.34
CA VAL A 11 -35.42 -2.60 30.53
C VAL A 11 -33.96 -3.04 30.76
N GLN A 12 -33.32 -3.48 29.67
CA GLN A 12 -31.89 -3.30 29.46
C GLN A 12 -31.68 -2.77 28.04
N LEU A 13 -31.64 -1.44 27.94
CA LEU A 13 -30.81 -0.64 27.04
C LEU A 13 -30.46 -1.32 25.70
N LEU A 14 -31.25 -1.16 24.65
CA LEU A 14 -31.17 -0.03 23.71
C LEU A 14 -29.91 0.85 23.86
N THR A 15 -28.73 0.25 23.71
CA THR A 15 -27.49 0.94 23.31
C THR A 15 -26.94 0.28 22.06
N VAL A 16 -27.80 0.05 21.05
CA VAL A 16 -27.36 0.04 19.66
C VAL A 16 -27.35 1.49 19.20
N ALA A 17 -26.54 2.30 19.88
CA ALA A 17 -26.13 3.59 19.37
C ALA A 17 -25.09 3.28 18.30
N LEU A 18 -25.58 3.08 17.08
CA LEU A 18 -25.07 3.78 15.90
C LEU A 18 -23.56 4.10 15.98
N VAL A 19 -22.72 3.07 16.05
CA VAL A 19 -21.32 3.19 15.62
C VAL A 19 -21.39 3.18 14.10
N PHE A 20 -21.89 4.28 13.52
CA PHE A 20 -21.40 4.65 12.20
C PHE A 20 -19.91 4.85 12.40
N ALA A 21 -19.14 3.94 11.82
CA ALA A 21 -17.75 4.15 11.56
C ALA A 21 -17.59 5.57 11.01
N PHE A 22 -17.02 6.46 11.81
CA PHE A 22 -16.24 7.54 11.28
C PHE A 22 -15.03 6.87 10.63
N GLN A 23 -15.24 6.29 9.44
CA GLN A 23 -14.16 6.18 8.47
C GLN A 23 -13.57 7.57 8.42
N ALA A 24 -12.26 7.65 8.69
CA ALA A 24 -11.50 8.88 8.65
C ALA A 24 -11.97 9.67 7.43
N CYS A 25 -12.66 10.80 7.65
CA CYS A 25 -13.02 11.68 6.57
C CYS A 25 -11.70 11.99 5.85
N SER A 26 -11.55 11.49 4.62
CA SER A 26 -10.48 11.95 3.75
C SER A 26 -10.54 13.47 3.77
N GLN A 27 -9.40 14.13 3.86
CA GLN A 27 -9.39 15.58 3.87
C GLN A 27 -9.95 16.07 2.53
N VAL A 28 -11.24 16.41 2.52
CA VAL A 28 -11.90 17.03 1.37
C VAL A 28 -11.27 18.41 1.22
N LYS A 29 -10.35 18.53 0.26
CA LYS A 29 -9.73 19.81 -0.07
C LYS A 29 -10.61 20.48 -1.12
N PHE A 30 -11.16 21.64 -0.76
CA PHE A 30 -11.90 22.45 -1.71
C PHE A 30 -10.94 23.03 -2.74
N THR A 31 -11.25 22.76 -3.99
CA THR A 31 -10.41 23.14 -5.10
C THR A 31 -10.61 24.61 -5.47
N THR A 32 -9.59 25.24 -6.05
CA THR A 32 -9.80 26.55 -6.70
C THR A 32 -10.50 26.32 -8.03
N LEU A 33 -11.73 26.81 -8.14
CA LEU A 33 -12.52 26.74 -9.37
C LEU A 33 -12.24 27.96 -10.25
N GLY A 34 -11.96 27.73 -11.54
CA GLY A 34 -11.88 28.74 -12.59
C GLY A 34 -12.92 28.50 -13.68
N TYR A 35 -13.33 29.56 -14.39
CA TYR A 35 -14.39 29.51 -15.41
C TYR A 35 -13.98 30.25 -16.69
N SER A 36 -14.55 29.82 -17.82
CA SER A 36 -14.60 30.64 -19.04
C SER A 36 -15.61 31.77 -18.87
N GLU A 37 -15.24 33.02 -19.19
CA GLU A 37 -16.09 34.20 -19.01
C GLU A 37 -17.31 34.24 -19.97
N ASP A 38 -17.22 33.57 -21.12
CA ASP A 38 -18.30 33.56 -22.13
C ASP A 38 -19.02 32.21 -22.20
N PRO A 39 -20.25 32.07 -21.64
CA PRO A 39 -21.04 30.86 -21.79
C PRO A 39 -21.51 30.65 -23.23
N LYS A 40 -21.52 29.39 -23.65
CA LYS A 40 -22.15 29.00 -24.92
C LYS A 40 -23.64 28.73 -24.65
N LYS A 41 -24.52 29.48 -25.31
CA LYS A 41 -25.96 29.15 -25.31
C LYS A 41 -26.19 27.88 -26.13
N VAL A 42 -26.82 26.88 -25.52
CA VAL A 42 -27.20 25.61 -26.15
C VAL A 42 -28.68 25.38 -25.88
N CYS A 43 -29.47 25.19 -26.93
CA CYS A 43 -30.87 24.85 -26.80
C CYS A 43 -31.08 23.42 -27.30
N VAL A 44 -31.87 22.65 -26.56
CA VAL A 44 -32.16 21.25 -26.84
C VAL A 44 -33.65 21.14 -27.12
N ASP A 45 -34.00 20.58 -28.28
CA ASP A 45 -35.37 20.25 -28.61
C ASP A 45 -35.76 18.97 -27.87
N GLU A 46 -36.63 19.08 -26.87
CA GLU A 46 -37.10 17.94 -26.06
C GLU A 46 -38.27 17.19 -26.72
N GLY A 47 -38.65 17.52 -27.97
CA GLY A 47 -39.73 16.85 -28.70
C GLY A 47 -41.14 17.09 -28.12
N THR A 48 -41.24 17.91 -27.07
CA THR A 48 -42.44 18.55 -26.58
C THR A 48 -42.36 20.03 -26.96
N ALA A 49 -43.47 20.74 -27.12
CA ALA A 49 -43.52 22.08 -27.71
C ALA A 49 -42.75 23.20 -26.94
N SER A 50 -41.89 22.86 -25.99
CA SER A 50 -40.99 23.75 -25.26
C SER A 50 -39.52 23.41 -25.54
N GLU A 51 -38.78 24.37 -26.10
CA GLU A 51 -37.33 24.31 -26.23
C GLU A 51 -36.68 24.69 -24.90
N SER A 52 -35.84 23.81 -24.34
CA SER A 52 -35.06 24.11 -23.14
C SER A 52 -33.72 24.70 -23.54
N CYS A 53 -33.49 25.98 -23.22
CA CYS A 53 -32.20 26.63 -23.43
C CYS A 53 -31.36 26.70 -22.16
N PHE A 54 -30.09 26.35 -22.30
CA PHE A 54 -29.08 26.36 -21.24
C PHE A 54 -27.92 27.27 -21.62
N ASN A 55 -27.30 27.87 -20.61
CA ASN A 55 -25.94 28.37 -20.72
C ASN A 55 -24.99 27.26 -20.30
N GLU A 56 -24.15 26.82 -21.24
CA GLU A 56 -23.09 25.84 -21.01
C GLU A 56 -21.80 26.58 -20.68
N TYR A 57 -21.16 26.18 -19.58
CA TYR A 57 -19.91 26.74 -19.09
C TYR A 57 -18.84 25.65 -19.05
N VAL A 58 -17.59 26.05 -19.24
CA VAL A 58 -16.42 25.22 -18.96
C VAL A 58 -15.83 25.66 -17.63
N ALA A 59 -15.62 24.70 -16.73
CA ALA A 59 -15.01 24.90 -15.42
C ALA A 59 -13.74 24.04 -15.29
N TYR A 60 -12.83 24.52 -14.43
CA TYR A 60 -11.62 23.81 -14.05
C TYR A 60 -11.49 23.80 -12.53
N SER A 61 -11.12 22.66 -11.99
CA SER A 61 -10.79 22.44 -10.59
C SER A 61 -9.31 22.07 -10.53
N ARG A 62 -8.47 22.97 -10.00
CA ARG A 62 -7.03 22.72 -9.79
C ARG A 62 -6.68 22.55 -8.31
N SER A 63 -6.22 21.35 -7.95
CA SER A 63 -5.72 20.99 -6.63
C SER A 63 -4.23 20.65 -6.69
N GLU A 64 -3.52 20.92 -5.61
CA GLU A 64 -2.17 20.41 -5.37
C GLU A 64 -2.25 19.37 -4.27
N GLN A 65 -1.67 18.19 -4.52
CA GLN A 65 -1.54 17.14 -3.52
C GLN A 65 -0.77 17.69 -2.31
N PRO A 66 -1.16 17.33 -1.07
CA PRO A 66 -0.38 17.70 0.10
C PRO A 66 1.09 17.36 -0.09
N GLN A 67 1.97 18.28 0.29
CA GLN A 67 3.40 17.97 0.35
C GLN A 67 3.59 16.76 1.28
N SER A 68 4.49 15.87 0.90
CA SER A 68 4.82 14.69 1.71
C SER A 68 5.19 15.14 3.12
N GLN A 69 4.49 14.60 4.12
CA GLN A 69 4.90 14.79 5.49
C GLN A 69 5.98 13.77 5.79
N ILE A 70 7.10 14.19 6.37
CA ILE A 70 8.10 13.21 6.83
C ILE A 70 7.53 12.55 8.09
N SER A 71 7.40 11.23 8.10
CA SER A 71 7.00 10.53 9.32
C SER A 71 8.14 10.58 10.34
N ASP A 72 7.88 11.15 11.51
CA ASP A 72 8.87 11.22 12.59
C ASP A 72 9.19 9.82 13.18
N LYS A 73 8.36 8.82 12.89
CA LYS A 73 8.54 7.42 13.31
C LYS A 73 8.42 6.48 12.12
N LEU A 74 9.30 5.48 12.07
CA LEU A 74 9.32 4.48 11.00
C LEU A 74 9.68 3.09 11.53
N ASP A 75 8.89 2.07 11.25
CA ASP A 75 9.28 0.67 11.46
C ASP A 75 9.64 0.06 10.10
N ILE A 76 10.78 -0.60 10.01
CA ILE A 76 11.29 -1.22 8.78
C ILE A 76 11.43 -2.70 9.03
N LEU A 77 10.71 -3.51 8.26
CA LEU A 77 10.74 -4.96 8.31
C LEU A 77 11.38 -5.49 7.04
N PHE A 78 12.55 -6.11 7.16
CA PHE A 78 13.08 -6.94 6.09
C PHE A 78 12.46 -8.33 6.19
N VAL A 79 11.86 -8.83 5.10
CA VAL A 79 11.39 -10.21 4.97
C VAL A 79 12.35 -10.89 4.01
N MET A 80 13.14 -11.82 4.52
CA MET A 80 14.31 -12.32 3.82
C MET A 80 14.19 -13.82 3.57
N ASP A 81 14.39 -14.16 2.31
CA ASP A 81 14.65 -15.51 1.84
C ASP A 81 15.98 -16.03 2.38
N THR A 82 15.96 -17.27 2.83
CA THR A 82 17.10 -17.91 3.49
C THR A 82 17.73 -19.02 2.67
N SER A 83 17.31 -19.16 1.40
CA SER A 83 17.82 -20.16 0.47
C SER A 83 19.32 -19.97 0.22
N GLY A 84 19.99 -21.07 -0.15
CA GLY A 84 21.44 -21.04 -0.39
C GLY A 84 21.81 -20.32 -1.69
N SER A 85 20.88 -20.24 -2.64
CA SER A 85 20.99 -19.51 -3.91
C SER A 85 21.27 -18.03 -3.68
N LEU A 86 20.60 -17.42 -2.69
CA LEU A 86 20.75 -15.99 -2.37
C LEU A 86 22.10 -15.61 -1.73
N ASP A 87 23.02 -16.54 -1.44
CA ASP A 87 24.23 -16.23 -0.65
C ASP A 87 25.11 -15.11 -1.26
N ASN A 88 25.21 -15.04 -2.60
CA ASN A 88 26.01 -14.01 -3.28
C ASN A 88 25.32 -12.64 -3.21
N GLU A 89 24.04 -12.59 -3.56
CA GLU A 89 23.16 -11.43 -3.55
C GLU A 89 23.06 -10.87 -2.12
N ARG A 90 22.97 -11.75 -1.13
CA ARG A 90 22.95 -11.38 0.29
C ARG A 90 24.26 -10.74 0.73
N ALA A 91 25.40 -11.24 0.25
CA ALA A 91 26.69 -10.59 0.50
C ALA A 91 26.74 -9.18 -0.13
N GLU A 92 26.20 -9.01 -1.34
CA GLU A 92 26.09 -7.70 -1.98
C GLU A 92 25.16 -6.74 -1.23
N ILE A 93 23.99 -7.21 -0.78
CA ILE A 93 23.05 -6.44 0.04
C ILE A 93 23.74 -6.00 1.34
N VAL A 94 24.44 -6.93 2.01
CA VAL A 94 25.18 -6.66 3.24
C VAL A 94 26.26 -5.61 3.04
N ASN A 95 27.00 -5.66 1.93
CA ASN A 95 28.01 -4.66 1.59
C ASN A 95 27.42 -3.26 1.33
N ASN A 96 26.11 -3.16 1.08
CA ASN A 96 25.40 -1.91 0.84
C ASN A 96 24.50 -1.46 2.00
N VAL A 97 24.46 -2.20 3.12
CA VAL A 97 23.71 -1.81 4.33
C VAL A 97 24.13 -0.43 4.83
N ASP A 98 25.41 -0.09 4.72
CA ASP A 98 25.92 1.23 5.14
C ASP A 98 25.25 2.37 4.39
N GLN A 99 25.00 2.18 3.09
CA GLN A 99 24.33 3.16 2.25
C GLN A 99 22.87 3.30 2.67
N PHE A 100 22.16 2.18 2.85
CA PHE A 100 20.80 2.17 3.37
C PHE A 100 20.68 2.95 4.68
N VAL A 101 21.47 2.60 5.69
CA VAL A 101 21.44 3.24 7.01
C VAL A 101 21.81 4.71 6.93
N SER A 102 22.75 5.10 6.06
CA SER A 102 23.14 6.51 5.88
C SER A 102 22.07 7.39 5.24
N ARG A 103 21.07 6.79 4.58
CA ARG A 103 19.95 7.49 3.93
C ARG A 103 18.74 7.63 4.85
N LEU A 104 18.70 6.87 5.94
CA LEU A 104 17.73 7.10 7.01
C LEU A 104 18.06 8.43 7.68
N SER A 105 17.14 9.40 7.59
CA SER A 105 17.37 10.76 8.10
C SER A 105 17.70 10.73 9.59
N LEU A 106 18.69 11.56 9.99
CA LEU A 106 19.13 11.71 11.39
C LEU A 106 18.02 12.21 12.35
N GLY A 107 16.86 12.64 11.82
CA GLY A 107 15.71 13.07 12.60
C GLY A 107 14.59 12.04 12.77
N VAL A 108 14.65 10.91 12.05
CA VAL A 108 13.57 9.90 12.08
C VAL A 108 13.84 8.89 13.18
N ASN A 109 12.85 8.67 14.05
CA ASN A 109 12.87 7.61 15.05
C ASN A 109 12.49 6.27 14.40
N TYR A 110 13.47 5.61 13.80
CA TYR A 110 13.24 4.34 13.11
C TYR A 110 13.53 3.10 13.97
N GLN A 111 12.93 1.97 13.63
CA GLN A 111 13.26 0.65 14.15
C GLN A 111 13.39 -0.34 13.01
N ILE A 112 14.31 -1.30 13.13
CA ILE A 112 14.53 -2.30 12.09
C ILE A 112 14.32 -3.69 12.67
N GLY A 113 13.42 -4.46 12.06
CA GLY A 113 13.19 -5.87 12.29
C GLY A 113 13.60 -6.68 11.06
N VAL A 114 13.95 -7.95 11.28
CA VAL A 114 14.17 -8.93 10.22
C VAL A 114 13.23 -10.10 10.48
N LEU A 115 12.57 -10.59 9.44
CA LEU A 115 11.73 -11.77 9.43
C LEU A 115 12.33 -12.74 8.40
N LEU A 116 12.44 -14.02 8.75
CA LEU A 116 12.85 -15.03 7.79
C LEU A 116 11.61 -15.61 7.10
N ALA A 117 11.70 -15.85 5.80
CA ALA A 117 10.63 -16.39 4.96
C ALA A 117 10.41 -17.90 5.17
N HIS A 118 10.32 -18.32 6.44
CA HIS A 118 10.24 -19.72 6.84
C HIS A 118 8.80 -20.25 6.95
N GLY A 119 8.64 -21.54 6.65
CA GLY A 119 7.39 -22.28 6.73
C GLY A 119 6.92 -22.61 8.14
N SER A 120 5.70 -23.13 8.25
CA SER A 120 4.97 -23.34 9.51
C SER A 120 5.66 -24.26 10.50
N SER A 121 6.47 -25.20 9.98
CA SER A 121 7.23 -26.16 10.78
C SER A 121 8.49 -25.57 11.41
N SER A 122 8.93 -24.40 10.95
CA SER A 122 10.14 -23.76 11.42
C SER A 122 9.94 -23.03 12.75
N ALA A 123 10.93 -23.10 13.63
CA ALA A 123 10.94 -22.35 14.88
C ALA A 123 10.96 -20.82 14.68
N HIS A 124 11.34 -20.36 13.48
CA HIS A 124 11.45 -18.95 13.13
C HIS A 124 10.25 -18.41 12.34
N SER A 125 9.30 -19.27 11.95
CA SER A 125 8.10 -18.86 11.21
C SER A 125 7.37 -17.71 11.92
N GLY A 126 7.09 -16.64 11.20
CA GLY A 126 6.35 -15.47 11.70
C GLY A 126 6.92 -14.83 12.96
N ARG A 127 8.24 -14.91 13.18
CA ARG A 127 8.90 -14.32 14.35
C ARG A 127 10.02 -13.41 13.89
N LEU A 128 10.16 -12.25 14.55
CA LEU A 128 11.32 -11.40 14.37
C LEU A 128 12.60 -12.17 14.71
N TYR A 129 13.57 -12.08 13.82
CA TYR A 129 14.77 -12.88 13.82
C TYR A 129 15.88 -12.27 14.68
N GLN A 130 16.57 -13.16 15.40
CA GLN A 130 17.79 -12.88 16.11
C GLN A 130 18.76 -14.05 15.88
N LYS A 131 19.96 -13.76 15.41
CA LYS A 131 21.02 -14.73 15.18
C LYS A 131 21.75 -15.07 16.48
N SER A 132 22.10 -14.05 17.27
CA SER A 132 22.96 -14.20 18.44
C SER A 132 22.56 -13.20 19.53
N SER A 133 23.49 -12.37 20.00
CA SER A 133 23.26 -11.40 21.07
C SER A 133 22.77 -10.04 20.58
N GLU A 134 22.66 -9.81 19.27
CA GLU A 134 22.19 -8.53 18.75
C GLU A 134 20.71 -8.33 19.09
N PRO A 135 20.22 -7.10 19.30
CA PRO A 135 18.81 -6.88 19.63
C PRO A 135 17.86 -7.49 18.59
N VAL A 136 16.69 -7.97 19.04
CA VAL A 136 15.63 -8.46 18.12
C VAL A 136 15.18 -7.33 17.20
N VAL A 137 15.03 -6.12 17.74
CA VAL A 137 14.71 -4.89 17.03
C VAL A 137 15.90 -3.94 17.15
N LEU A 138 16.42 -3.46 16.03
CA LEU A 138 17.52 -2.50 16.00
C LEU A 138 16.95 -1.08 16.15
N ASN A 139 17.44 -0.34 17.13
CA ASN A 139 16.95 0.98 17.49
C ASN A 139 18.11 1.99 17.61
N PRO A 140 18.14 3.07 16.82
CA PRO A 140 19.22 4.07 16.86
C PRO A 140 19.25 4.89 18.15
N ALA A 141 18.20 4.85 18.99
CA ALA A 141 18.24 5.45 20.32
C ALA A 141 19.08 4.62 21.32
N GLN A 142 19.38 3.36 21.00
CA GLN A 142 20.12 2.43 21.86
C GLN A 142 21.45 1.98 21.26
N LEU A 143 21.62 2.15 19.95
CA LEU A 143 22.77 1.68 19.18
C LEU A 143 23.44 2.87 18.50
N THR A 144 24.76 2.85 18.46
CA THR A 144 25.51 3.70 17.52
C THR A 144 25.23 3.27 16.08
N THR A 145 25.48 4.16 15.12
CA THR A 145 25.29 3.84 13.69
C THR A 145 26.13 2.62 13.28
N ASP A 146 27.34 2.46 13.81
CA ASP A 146 28.22 1.33 13.49
C ASP A 146 27.70 0.01 14.09
N GLU A 147 27.20 0.03 15.34
CA GLU A 147 26.53 -1.14 15.93
C GLU A 147 25.28 -1.53 15.15
N LEU A 148 24.48 -0.54 14.72
CA LEU A 148 23.29 -0.79 13.93
C LEU A 148 23.63 -1.46 12.59
N ARG A 149 24.64 -0.96 11.87
CA ARG A 149 25.15 -1.57 10.62
C ARG A 149 25.64 -2.98 10.86
N GLN A 150 26.46 -3.19 11.88
CA GLN A 150 27.02 -4.49 12.22
C GLN A 150 25.92 -5.50 12.57
N HIS A 151 24.93 -5.10 13.36
CA HIS A 151 23.82 -5.97 13.77
C HIS A 151 22.91 -6.30 12.60
N LEU A 152 22.56 -5.33 11.76
CA LEU A 152 21.76 -5.59 10.55
C LEU A 152 22.51 -6.51 9.58
N SER A 153 23.79 -6.21 9.30
CA SER A 153 24.69 -7.06 8.51
C SER A 153 24.74 -8.49 9.04
N THR A 154 24.82 -8.67 10.36
CA THR A 154 24.85 -9.99 11.00
C THR A 154 23.56 -10.76 10.79
N LYS A 155 22.40 -10.11 10.95
CA LYS A 155 21.09 -10.73 10.73
C LYS A 155 20.89 -11.14 9.28
N LEU A 156 21.27 -10.27 8.35
CA LEU A 156 21.13 -10.52 6.92
C LEU A 156 22.14 -11.58 6.45
N SER A 157 23.43 -11.48 6.74
CA SER A 157 24.44 -12.43 6.23
C SER A 157 24.37 -13.85 6.82
N ARG A 158 23.64 -14.07 7.92
CA ARG A 158 23.68 -15.34 8.67
C ARG A 158 22.28 -15.81 9.08
N PRO A 159 21.35 -16.02 8.15
CA PRO A 159 20.03 -16.52 8.51
C PRO A 159 20.11 -17.91 9.18
N ALA A 160 19.02 -18.29 9.84
CA ALA A 160 18.79 -19.69 10.13
C ALA A 160 18.33 -20.36 8.82
N GLY A 161 18.73 -21.61 8.57
CA GLY A 161 18.19 -22.34 7.41
C GLY A 161 16.79 -22.88 7.70
N ASP A 162 16.01 -23.07 6.64
CA ASP A 162 14.77 -23.83 6.65
C ASP A 162 14.94 -25.10 5.80
N SER A 163 14.86 -26.27 6.42
CA SER A 163 15.00 -27.54 5.69
C SER A 163 13.69 -28.02 5.06
N VAL A 164 12.56 -27.36 5.35
CA VAL A 164 11.24 -27.84 4.99
C VAL A 164 10.73 -27.20 3.71
N SER A 165 10.99 -25.92 3.49
CA SER A 165 10.58 -25.14 2.32
C SER A 165 11.72 -24.84 1.37
N ASP A 166 12.60 -25.82 1.22
CA ASP A 166 13.81 -25.83 0.38
C ASP A 166 14.86 -24.73 0.55
N GLY A 167 14.60 -23.77 1.40
CA GLY A 167 15.48 -22.62 1.49
C GLY A 167 14.86 -21.54 2.34
N GLY A 168 13.53 -21.47 2.40
CA GLY A 168 12.82 -20.44 3.14
C GLY A 168 12.34 -19.34 2.20
N GLU A 169 11.45 -19.72 1.29
CA GLU A 169 10.84 -18.87 0.24
C GLU A 169 9.35 -18.58 0.53
N GLU A 170 8.96 -18.69 1.80
CA GLU A 170 7.58 -18.52 2.27
C GLU A 170 7.42 -17.14 2.93
N GLY A 171 7.85 -16.08 2.25
CA GLY A 171 7.87 -14.72 2.78
C GLY A 171 6.49 -14.16 3.07
N LEU A 172 5.53 -14.37 2.16
CA LEU A 172 4.12 -13.98 2.34
C LEU A 172 3.50 -14.74 3.51
N PHE A 173 3.72 -16.05 3.60
CA PHE A 173 3.23 -16.86 4.71
C PHE A 173 3.85 -16.47 6.05
N SER A 174 5.17 -16.31 6.12
CA SER A 174 5.84 -15.90 7.35
C SER A 174 5.35 -14.52 7.80
N LEU A 175 5.15 -13.59 6.85
CA LEU A 175 4.60 -12.27 7.14
C LEU A 175 3.16 -12.36 7.63
N HIS A 176 2.29 -13.10 6.94
CA HIS A 176 0.92 -13.39 7.37
C HIS A 176 0.90 -13.87 8.82
N GLN A 177 1.76 -14.82 9.16
CA GLN A 177 1.82 -15.34 10.52
C GLN A 177 2.35 -14.31 11.53
N LEU A 178 3.32 -13.48 11.17
CA LEU A 178 3.82 -12.39 12.03
C LEU A 178 2.71 -11.39 12.35
N LEU A 179 1.80 -11.13 11.41
CA LEU A 179 0.70 -10.18 11.55
C LEU A 179 -0.48 -10.69 12.38
N ASN A 180 -0.43 -11.95 12.85
CA ASN A 180 -1.56 -12.59 13.51
C ASN A 180 -1.26 -13.05 14.96
N GLY A 181 -2.28 -12.92 15.82
CA GLY A 181 -2.31 -13.49 17.17
C GLY A 181 -1.11 -13.13 18.07
N ASP A 182 -0.58 -14.15 18.75
CA ASP A 182 0.52 -14.00 19.72
C ASP A 182 1.84 -13.55 19.08
N ARG A 183 2.05 -13.81 17.78
CA ARG A 183 3.27 -13.42 17.07
C ARG A 183 3.33 -11.90 16.88
N LEU A 184 2.21 -11.29 16.48
CA LEU A 184 2.10 -9.84 16.40
C LEU A 184 2.29 -9.18 17.76
N GLN A 185 1.68 -9.74 18.81
CA GLN A 185 1.84 -9.22 20.17
C GLN A 185 3.29 -9.32 20.65
N ALA A 186 3.96 -10.45 20.41
CA ALA A 186 5.37 -10.60 20.77
C ALA A 186 6.27 -9.58 20.04
N ALA A 187 6.00 -9.28 18.77
CA ALA A 187 6.71 -8.24 18.04
C ALA A 187 6.49 -6.84 18.64
N ARG A 188 5.25 -6.54 19.06
CA ARG A 188 4.91 -5.29 19.77
C ARG A 188 5.58 -5.18 21.14
N ASP A 189 5.67 -6.28 21.88
CA ASP A 189 6.26 -6.32 23.22
C ASP A 189 7.77 -6.02 23.19
N VAL A 190 8.47 -6.37 22.10
CA VAL A 190 9.88 -6.00 21.87
C VAL A 190 10.05 -4.63 21.21
N GLY A 191 8.96 -3.86 21.10
CA GLY A 191 8.95 -2.49 20.64
C GLY A 191 8.65 -2.31 19.16
N PHE A 192 8.51 -3.37 18.35
CA PHE A 192 8.18 -3.27 16.92
C PHE A 192 6.69 -2.97 16.67
N PHE A 193 6.30 -2.64 15.43
CA PHE A 193 4.92 -2.28 15.05
C PHE A 193 4.26 -1.26 15.99
N ARG A 194 4.94 -0.13 16.18
CA ARG A 194 4.52 0.96 17.06
C ARG A 194 3.24 1.62 16.54
N ALA A 195 2.36 2.02 17.45
CA ALA A 195 1.12 2.69 17.08
C ALA A 195 1.37 4.01 16.31
N GLY A 196 0.62 4.23 15.23
CA GLY A 196 0.70 5.46 14.41
C GLY A 196 2.05 5.69 13.73
N THR A 197 2.87 4.64 13.62
CA THR A 197 4.19 4.68 13.01
C THR A 197 4.10 4.17 11.57
N ALA A 198 4.75 4.86 10.64
CA ALA A 198 4.85 4.36 9.27
C ALA A 198 5.55 2.99 9.25
N LEU A 199 5.11 2.09 8.39
CA LEU A 199 5.72 0.78 8.20
C LEU A 199 6.27 0.64 6.79
N ALA A 200 7.49 0.16 6.72
CA ALA A 200 8.13 -0.32 5.51
C ALA A 200 8.30 -1.83 5.60
N VAL A 201 7.84 -2.56 4.60
CA VAL A 201 8.15 -3.99 4.42
C VAL A 201 9.01 -4.11 3.17
N VAL A 202 10.15 -4.79 3.29
CA VAL A 202 11.12 -4.96 2.20
C VAL A 202 11.39 -6.45 2.03
N PHE A 203 10.92 -7.03 0.93
CA PHE A 203 11.20 -8.41 0.57
C PHE A 203 12.59 -8.54 -0.06
N LEU A 204 13.34 -9.57 0.32
CA LEU A 204 14.65 -9.91 -0.25
C LEU A 204 14.60 -11.37 -0.69
N SER A 205 14.65 -11.64 -1.99
CA SER A 205 14.62 -13.00 -2.54
C SER A 205 15.10 -12.98 -4.00
N ASP A 206 15.78 -14.05 -4.41
CA ASP A 206 16.22 -14.31 -5.78
C ASP A 206 15.27 -15.27 -6.52
N GLU A 207 14.13 -15.59 -5.92
CA GLU A 207 13.12 -16.46 -6.50
C GLU A 207 11.69 -16.04 -6.12
N ASN A 208 10.70 -16.82 -6.55
CA ASN A 208 9.30 -16.55 -6.23
C ASN A 208 8.95 -16.93 -4.80
N ASP A 209 7.92 -16.29 -4.26
CA ASP A 209 7.28 -16.79 -3.04
C ASP A 209 6.52 -18.10 -3.33
N ILE A 210 6.61 -19.10 -2.46
CA ILE A 210 5.88 -20.37 -2.63
C ILE A 210 4.35 -20.14 -2.69
N CYS A 211 3.84 -19.11 -2.02
CA CYS A 211 2.42 -18.74 -2.06
C CYS A 211 2.05 -17.88 -3.29
N ALA A 212 2.94 -17.70 -4.25
CA ALA A 212 2.71 -16.91 -5.45
C ALA A 212 1.56 -17.43 -6.31
N GLN A 213 0.84 -16.51 -6.95
CA GLN A 213 -0.15 -16.81 -7.97
C GLN A 213 0.41 -16.47 -9.35
N TYR A 214 0.91 -17.48 -10.06
CA TYR A 214 1.56 -17.26 -11.34
C TYR A 214 0.58 -16.71 -12.41
N PRO A 215 1.03 -15.73 -13.23
CA PRO A 215 0.24 -15.26 -14.36
C PRO A 215 -0.07 -16.38 -15.38
N ASN A 216 -1.16 -16.22 -16.12
CA ASN A 216 -1.54 -17.16 -17.18
C ASN A 216 -0.40 -17.37 -18.18
N GLY A 217 0.01 -18.63 -18.37
CA GLY A 217 1.07 -19.01 -19.32
C GLY A 217 2.48 -18.98 -18.73
N VAL A 218 2.65 -18.55 -17.48
CA VAL A 218 3.88 -18.74 -16.73
C VAL A 218 3.86 -20.14 -16.12
N THR A 219 4.95 -20.89 -16.27
CA THR A 219 5.14 -22.18 -15.61
C THR A 219 6.21 -21.99 -14.55
N PRO A 220 5.95 -22.36 -13.28
CA PRO A 220 6.97 -22.36 -12.24
C PRO A 220 8.17 -23.19 -12.67
N LYS A 221 9.36 -22.85 -12.18
CA LYS A 221 10.52 -23.70 -12.39
C LYS A 221 10.34 -25.03 -11.68
N VAL A 222 11.14 -25.98 -12.13
CA VAL A 222 11.07 -27.34 -11.61
C VAL A 222 11.79 -27.35 -10.28
N ASP A 223 11.03 -27.53 -9.19
CA ASP A 223 11.50 -27.92 -7.86
C ASP A 223 12.10 -29.34 -7.90
N PRO A 224 13.45 -29.50 -7.90
CA PRO A 224 14.08 -30.82 -8.04
C PRO A 224 13.92 -31.66 -6.77
N ASP A 225 13.81 -30.99 -5.62
CA ASP A 225 13.73 -31.59 -4.29
C ASP A 225 12.29 -31.95 -3.88
N LYS A 226 11.29 -31.41 -4.60
CA LYS A 226 9.85 -31.64 -4.43
C LYS A 226 9.34 -31.22 -3.06
N LYS A 227 9.89 -30.14 -2.50
CA LYS A 227 9.52 -29.60 -1.20
C LYS A 227 8.51 -28.46 -1.28
N GLU A 228 8.52 -27.66 -2.34
CA GLU A 228 7.65 -26.49 -2.50
C GLU A 228 6.17 -26.90 -2.61
N GLY A 229 5.88 -27.95 -3.38
CA GLY A 229 4.50 -28.44 -3.56
C GLY A 229 3.84 -28.81 -2.21
N PRO A 230 4.46 -29.67 -1.38
CA PRO A 230 4.01 -29.92 -0.02
C PRO A 230 3.93 -28.68 0.87
N ALA A 231 4.91 -27.76 0.82
CA ALA A 231 4.89 -26.52 1.59
C ALA A 231 3.68 -25.65 1.21
N PHE A 232 3.44 -25.43 -0.08
CA PHE A 232 2.28 -24.71 -0.60
C PHE A 232 0.95 -25.28 -0.08
N LEU A 233 0.79 -26.60 -0.10
CA LEU A 233 -0.41 -27.26 0.41
C LEU A 233 -0.62 -27.05 1.92
N ASN A 234 0.46 -27.05 2.68
CA ASN A 234 0.40 -26.92 4.15
C ASN A 234 0.17 -25.48 4.59
N ASP A 235 0.86 -24.53 3.94
CA ASP A 235 1.07 -23.20 4.49
C ASP A 235 0.33 -22.12 3.68
N CYS A 236 0.14 -22.32 2.37
CA CYS A 236 -0.48 -21.31 1.50
C CYS A 236 -1.96 -21.59 1.17
N GLN A 237 -2.41 -22.85 1.19
CA GLN A 237 -3.81 -23.18 0.86
C GLN A 237 -4.79 -23.02 2.03
N ASN A 238 -4.34 -23.24 3.26
CA ASN A 238 -5.21 -23.20 4.44
C ASN A 238 -4.45 -22.72 5.71
N PRO A 239 -4.47 -21.42 6.03
CA PRO A 239 -5.29 -20.38 5.40
C PRO A 239 -4.83 -20.06 3.97
N SER A 240 -5.74 -19.51 3.15
CA SER A 240 -5.40 -19.06 1.80
C SER A 240 -4.52 -17.81 1.88
N VAL A 241 -3.20 -18.00 1.91
CA VAL A 241 -2.22 -16.92 1.91
C VAL A 241 -1.91 -16.53 0.47
N THR A 242 -1.99 -15.23 0.22
CA THR A 242 -1.76 -14.60 -1.09
C THR A 242 -1.15 -13.22 -0.87
N ALA A 243 -0.62 -12.61 -1.93
CA ALA A 243 -0.19 -11.21 -1.91
C ALA A 243 -1.32 -10.27 -1.42
N GLU A 244 -2.53 -10.44 -1.97
CA GLU A 244 -3.70 -9.62 -1.62
C GLU A 244 -4.09 -9.78 -0.14
N SER A 245 -4.24 -11.02 0.35
CA SER A 245 -4.64 -11.26 1.74
C SER A 245 -3.61 -10.71 2.73
N THR A 246 -2.32 -10.93 2.46
CA THR A 246 -1.21 -10.40 3.27
C THR A 246 -1.19 -8.86 3.25
N TYR A 247 -1.45 -8.24 2.10
CA TYR A 247 -1.55 -6.79 2.00
C TYR A 247 -2.71 -6.22 2.83
N GLN A 248 -3.88 -6.86 2.79
CA GLN A 248 -5.03 -6.43 3.59
C GLN A 248 -4.73 -6.49 5.10
N GLU A 249 -3.95 -7.48 5.54
CA GLU A 249 -3.49 -7.56 6.94
C GLU A 249 -2.52 -6.44 7.30
N LEU A 250 -1.60 -6.08 6.39
CA LEU A 250 -0.72 -4.92 6.58
C LEU A 250 -1.52 -3.62 6.68
N LEU A 251 -2.53 -3.43 5.83
CA LEU A 251 -3.43 -2.27 5.90
C LEU A 251 -4.19 -2.22 7.23
N ALA A 252 -4.72 -3.37 7.66
CA ALA A 252 -5.41 -3.48 8.95
C ALA A 252 -4.48 -3.18 10.13
N LEU A 253 -3.23 -3.66 10.09
CA LEU A 253 -2.20 -3.36 11.08
C LEU A 253 -1.89 -1.86 11.12
N GLN A 254 -1.71 -1.23 9.96
CA GLN A 254 -1.33 0.18 9.86
C GLN A 254 -2.44 1.13 10.27
N ASN A 255 -3.71 0.73 10.10
CA ASN A 255 -4.86 1.53 10.54
C ASN A 255 -4.80 2.99 10.03
N GLY A 256 -4.45 3.15 8.75
CA GLY A 256 -4.30 4.45 8.09
C GLY A 256 -2.94 5.13 8.28
N ALA A 257 -2.02 4.55 9.06
CA ALA A 257 -0.62 4.99 9.04
C ALA A 257 0.06 4.64 7.69
N PRO A 258 1.13 5.35 7.30
CA PRO A 258 1.77 5.14 6.00
C PRO A 258 2.35 3.74 5.88
N LEU A 259 2.06 3.06 4.77
CA LEU A 259 2.57 1.74 4.44
C LEU A 259 3.36 1.79 3.14
N LEU A 260 4.61 1.32 3.18
CA LEU A 260 5.39 0.99 1.99
C LEU A 260 5.69 -0.51 1.97
N VAL A 261 5.50 -1.14 0.83
CA VAL A 261 5.90 -2.51 0.54
C VAL A 261 6.79 -2.48 -0.70
N GLY A 262 8.08 -2.75 -0.53
CA GLY A 262 9.04 -2.83 -1.62
C GLY A 262 9.76 -4.18 -1.63
N GLY A 263 10.68 -4.35 -2.56
CA GLY A 263 11.51 -5.54 -2.62
C GLY A 263 12.81 -5.35 -3.37
N ILE A 264 13.76 -6.24 -3.09
CA ILE A 264 14.99 -6.44 -3.83
C ILE A 264 14.92 -7.87 -4.35
N ILE A 265 14.47 -7.98 -5.61
CA ILE A 265 14.05 -9.23 -6.24
C ILE A 265 14.36 -9.18 -7.74
N TYR A 266 14.37 -10.31 -8.43
CA TYR A 266 14.38 -10.27 -9.90
C TYR A 266 13.00 -9.87 -10.44
N THR A 267 12.97 -8.79 -11.23
CA THR A 267 11.70 -8.22 -11.73
C THR A 267 11.35 -8.64 -13.15
N GLY A 268 12.29 -9.25 -13.89
CA GLY A 268 12.06 -9.68 -15.25
C GLY A 268 13.03 -10.77 -15.73
N GLY A 269 12.59 -11.59 -16.69
CA GLY A 269 13.32 -12.80 -17.09
C GLY A 269 14.69 -12.57 -17.73
N SER A 270 15.00 -11.36 -18.22
CA SER A 270 16.34 -11.03 -18.72
C SER A 270 17.35 -10.74 -17.59
N ALA A 271 16.87 -10.50 -16.38
CA ALA A 271 17.69 -10.20 -15.22
C ALA A 271 18.06 -11.47 -14.42
N VAL A 272 17.30 -12.55 -14.59
CA VAL A 272 17.50 -13.83 -13.90
C VAL A 272 18.71 -14.58 -14.49
N PRO A 273 19.71 -14.95 -13.67
CA PRO A 273 20.83 -15.78 -14.11
C PRO A 273 20.37 -17.15 -14.65
N VAL A 274 20.96 -17.58 -15.76
CA VAL A 274 20.53 -18.81 -16.48
C VAL A 274 20.92 -20.12 -15.76
N ASN A 275 21.82 -20.06 -14.78
CA ASN A 275 22.54 -21.24 -14.28
C ASN A 275 22.11 -21.76 -12.90
N ASN A 276 21.09 -21.18 -12.26
CA ASN A 276 20.68 -21.50 -10.90
C ASN A 276 19.16 -21.77 -10.81
N GLU A 277 18.64 -21.94 -9.60
CA GLU A 277 17.19 -21.99 -9.30
C GLU A 277 16.50 -20.63 -9.29
N ASP A 278 17.25 -19.54 -9.43
CA ASP A 278 16.77 -18.15 -9.52
C ASP A 278 15.55 -17.99 -10.45
N GLU A 279 14.55 -17.25 -9.98
CA GLU A 279 13.26 -17.03 -10.63
C GLU A 279 12.88 -15.55 -10.58
N ILE A 280 11.87 -15.16 -11.37
CA ILE A 280 11.20 -13.88 -11.14
C ILE A 280 10.47 -13.95 -9.80
N GLY A 281 10.57 -12.90 -8.99
CA GLY A 281 9.99 -12.83 -7.65
C GLY A 281 8.46 -12.72 -7.60
N TYR A 282 7.72 -13.62 -8.24
CA TYR A 282 6.27 -13.69 -8.18
C TYR A 282 5.77 -13.80 -6.73
N GLY A 283 4.55 -13.35 -6.45
CA GLY A 283 4.06 -13.15 -5.08
C GLY A 283 4.59 -11.87 -4.45
N TYR A 284 5.91 -11.66 -4.44
CA TYR A 284 6.51 -10.41 -3.96
C TYR A 284 6.22 -9.24 -4.92
N ILE A 285 6.38 -9.43 -6.23
CA ILE A 285 5.99 -8.44 -7.25
C ILE A 285 4.53 -8.08 -7.08
N ASP A 286 3.65 -9.07 -6.86
CA ASP A 286 2.22 -8.84 -6.75
C ASP A 286 1.88 -7.93 -5.56
N ILE A 287 2.44 -8.19 -4.38
CA ILE A 287 2.18 -7.35 -3.19
C ILE A 287 2.81 -5.96 -3.30
N ILE A 288 3.97 -5.85 -3.95
CA ILE A 288 4.62 -4.57 -4.24
C ILE A 288 3.76 -3.76 -5.23
N ASP A 289 3.24 -4.39 -6.28
CA ASP A 289 2.38 -3.76 -7.28
C ASP A 289 1.03 -3.34 -6.70
N ILE A 290 0.48 -4.10 -5.75
CA ILE A 290 -0.74 -3.70 -5.02
C ILE A 290 -0.44 -2.43 -4.19
N ASN A 291 0.70 -2.37 -3.49
CA ASN A 291 1.09 -1.19 -2.70
C ASN A 291 1.60 -0.02 -3.55
N LYS A 292 1.98 -0.25 -4.82
CA LYS A 292 2.73 0.70 -5.68
C LYS A 292 4.10 1.07 -5.11
N GLY A 293 4.75 0.12 -4.45
CA GLY A 293 6.09 0.31 -3.92
C GLY A 293 7.19 0.02 -4.95
N PRO A 294 8.46 0.26 -4.58
CA PRO A 294 9.60 0.02 -5.46
C PRO A 294 9.97 -1.47 -5.50
N ALA A 295 10.15 -2.01 -6.70
CA ALA A 295 10.82 -3.28 -6.94
C ALA A 295 12.22 -3.02 -7.51
N ILE A 296 13.25 -3.34 -6.74
CA ILE A 296 14.65 -3.16 -7.11
C ILE A 296 15.16 -4.45 -7.74
N ASP A 297 15.52 -4.38 -9.01
CA ASP A 297 16.00 -5.55 -9.74
C ASP A 297 17.41 -5.97 -9.28
N LEU A 298 17.53 -7.19 -8.74
CA LEU A 298 18.82 -7.81 -8.37
C LEU A 298 19.81 -7.84 -9.54
N GLY A 299 19.34 -8.10 -10.77
CA GLY A 299 20.20 -8.21 -11.94
C GLY A 299 20.68 -6.86 -12.51
N ALA A 300 20.17 -5.74 -12.01
CA ALA A 300 20.54 -4.41 -12.51
C ALA A 300 21.90 -3.90 -11.99
N GLY A 301 22.50 -4.56 -11.00
CA GLY A 301 23.80 -4.17 -10.43
C GLY A 301 23.78 -2.80 -9.73
N ASN A 302 22.60 -2.32 -9.30
CA ASN A 302 22.42 -1.02 -8.66
C ASN A 302 21.67 -1.09 -7.33
N LEU A 303 21.98 -2.13 -6.54
CA LEU A 303 21.38 -2.38 -5.22
C LEU A 303 21.55 -1.20 -4.26
N ALA A 304 22.73 -0.59 -4.30
CA ALA A 304 23.06 0.68 -3.65
C ALA A 304 21.96 1.76 -3.80
N ASN A 305 21.62 2.08 -5.05
CA ASN A 305 20.62 3.11 -5.34
C ASN A 305 19.21 2.63 -4.98
N GLY A 306 18.89 1.36 -5.21
CA GLY A 306 17.58 0.82 -4.87
C GLY A 306 17.28 0.86 -3.38
N LEU A 307 18.25 0.46 -2.55
CA LEU A 307 18.19 0.60 -1.10
C LEU A 307 18.04 2.06 -0.67
N ALA A 308 18.72 2.99 -1.35
CA ALA A 308 18.56 4.42 -1.08
C ALA A 308 17.15 4.92 -1.40
N VAL A 309 16.57 4.50 -2.53
CA VAL A 309 15.19 4.82 -2.93
C VAL A 309 14.19 4.29 -1.90
N ILE A 310 14.35 3.04 -1.44
CA ILE A 310 13.53 2.49 -0.35
C ILE A 310 13.69 3.36 0.91
N GLY A 311 14.92 3.64 1.33
CA GLY A 311 15.19 4.50 2.49
C GLY A 311 14.56 5.90 2.41
N GLU A 312 14.45 6.47 1.21
CA GLU A 312 13.79 7.76 0.96
C GLU A 312 12.26 7.64 0.98
N MET A 313 11.69 6.68 0.25
CA MET A 313 10.25 6.48 0.14
C MET A 313 9.60 6.13 1.48
N THR A 314 10.30 5.37 2.34
CA THR A 314 9.80 4.99 3.67
C THR A 314 9.59 6.17 4.62
N GLN A 315 10.22 7.31 4.35
CA GLN A 315 10.09 8.50 5.17
C GLN A 315 8.91 9.37 4.75
N LEU A 316 8.39 9.21 3.54
CA LEU A 316 7.37 10.08 2.96
C LEU A 316 5.96 9.55 3.30
N LYS A 317 5.27 10.23 4.22
CA LYS A 317 3.81 10.13 4.36
C LYS A 317 3.17 10.90 3.22
N LEU A 318 2.60 10.18 2.27
CA LEU A 318 1.79 10.75 1.21
C LEU A 318 0.31 10.65 1.60
N ASP A 319 -0.23 11.75 2.14
CA ASP A 319 -1.68 11.92 2.28
C ASP A 319 -2.27 12.29 0.92
N ILE A 320 -2.26 11.36 -0.03
CA ILE A 320 -2.77 11.60 -1.38
C ILE A 320 -4.29 11.73 -1.34
N ILE A 321 -4.78 12.85 -1.87
CA ILE A 321 -6.20 13.11 -2.05
C ILE A 321 -6.65 12.38 -3.31
N THR A 322 -7.61 11.48 -3.15
CA THR A 322 -8.20 10.70 -4.24
C THR A 322 -9.62 11.13 -4.58
N GLU A 323 -10.23 11.97 -3.74
CA GLU A 323 -11.60 12.46 -3.92
C GLU A 323 -11.60 13.98 -4.06
N PHE A 324 -12.26 14.46 -5.11
CA PHE A 324 -12.34 15.87 -5.46
C PHE A 324 -13.79 16.25 -5.68
N LEU A 325 -14.34 17.09 -4.81
CA LEU A 325 -15.68 17.65 -5.00
C LEU A 325 -15.65 18.77 -6.04
N LEU A 326 -16.45 18.64 -7.10
CA LEU A 326 -16.59 19.66 -8.14
C LEU A 326 -17.59 20.77 -7.76
N VAL A 327 -18.39 20.53 -6.72
CA VAL A 327 -19.38 21.49 -6.21
C VAL A 327 -18.88 22.05 -4.88
N ASP A 328 -18.56 23.35 -4.83
CA ASP A 328 -18.29 24.04 -3.57
C ASP A 328 -19.64 24.50 -2.95
N PRO A 329 -20.07 23.91 -1.83
CA PRO A 329 -21.37 24.18 -1.22
C PRO A 329 -21.47 25.59 -0.62
N VAL A 330 -20.34 26.26 -0.37
CA VAL A 330 -20.30 27.59 0.26
C VAL A 330 -20.34 28.69 -0.78
N ARG A 331 -19.62 28.54 -1.91
CA ARG A 331 -19.58 29.58 -2.96
C ARG A 331 -20.65 29.43 -4.03
N PHE A 332 -21.22 28.23 -4.22
CA PHE A 332 -22.10 27.94 -5.35
C PHE A 332 -23.43 27.30 -4.95
N ALA A 333 -23.97 27.60 -3.77
CA ALA A 333 -25.27 27.11 -3.31
C ALA A 333 -26.43 27.27 -4.34
N ASN A 334 -26.26 28.15 -5.33
CA ASN A 334 -27.22 28.37 -6.43
C ASN A 334 -26.69 28.06 -7.85
N LEU A 335 -25.42 27.69 -8.04
CA LEU A 335 -24.77 27.73 -9.36
C LEU A 335 -24.29 26.38 -9.90
N THR A 336 -24.29 25.33 -9.11
CA THR A 336 -23.98 23.98 -9.63
C THR A 336 -24.60 22.94 -8.73
N ARG A 337 -25.75 22.42 -9.13
CA ARG A 337 -26.22 21.16 -8.55
C ARG A 337 -25.46 20.01 -9.22
N PRO A 338 -25.19 18.90 -8.52
CA PRO A 338 -24.51 17.76 -9.13
C PRO A 338 -25.16 17.25 -10.43
N ASP A 339 -26.49 17.36 -10.56
CA ASP A 339 -27.25 17.00 -11.78
C ASP A 339 -26.99 17.91 -12.99
N GLN A 340 -26.31 19.05 -12.80
CA GLN A 340 -25.96 19.99 -13.87
C GLN A 340 -24.60 19.71 -14.50
N ILE A 341 -23.78 18.85 -13.89
CA ILE A 341 -22.46 18.47 -14.41
C ILE A 341 -22.63 17.44 -15.54
N MET A 342 -21.99 17.69 -16.68
CA MET A 342 -21.99 16.77 -17.81
C MET A 342 -20.87 15.74 -17.64
N ALA A 343 -21.21 14.57 -17.09
CA ALA A 343 -20.24 13.53 -16.73
C ALA A 343 -19.32 13.09 -17.90
N ASP A 344 -19.85 13.06 -19.12
CA ASP A 344 -19.13 12.70 -20.35
C ASP A 344 -18.11 13.75 -20.81
N THR A 345 -18.11 14.92 -20.17
CA THR A 345 -17.16 16.01 -20.45
C THR A 345 -16.04 16.12 -19.43
N ILE A 346 -16.11 15.33 -18.34
CA ILE A 346 -15.10 15.36 -17.28
C ILE A 346 -13.79 14.80 -17.84
N LYS A 347 -12.71 15.56 -17.65
CA LYS A 347 -11.34 15.14 -17.90
C LYS A 347 -10.54 15.37 -16.64
N VAL A 348 -9.80 14.35 -16.22
CA VAL A 348 -8.93 14.42 -15.05
C VAL A 348 -7.50 14.25 -15.49
N GLN A 349 -6.66 15.19 -15.09
CA GLN A 349 -5.24 15.19 -15.36
C GLN A 349 -4.45 15.25 -14.05
N VAL A 350 -3.38 14.47 -13.97
CA VAL A 350 -2.38 14.56 -12.90
C VAL A 350 -1.04 14.87 -13.54
N ASP A 351 -0.43 15.98 -13.14
CA ASP A 351 0.82 16.50 -13.70
C ASP A 351 0.79 16.65 -15.24
N GLY A 352 -0.40 16.95 -15.78
CA GLY A 352 -0.63 17.13 -17.21
C GLY A 352 -0.92 15.85 -18.00
N HIS A 353 -1.01 14.70 -17.34
CA HIS A 353 -1.34 13.42 -17.96
C HIS A 353 -2.79 13.02 -17.63
N ASP A 354 -3.56 12.59 -18.63
CA ASP A 354 -4.92 12.09 -18.43
C ASP A 354 -4.90 10.81 -17.59
N VAL A 355 -5.78 10.72 -16.59
CA VAL A 355 -5.89 9.56 -15.70
C VAL A 355 -7.31 9.00 -15.64
N PRO A 356 -7.48 7.68 -15.38
CA PRO A 356 -8.79 7.10 -15.13
C PRO A 356 -9.47 7.71 -13.89
N PHE A 357 -10.79 7.82 -13.93
CA PHE A 357 -11.59 8.33 -12.81
C PHE A 357 -13.00 7.74 -12.80
N THR A 358 -13.68 7.85 -11.67
CA THR A 358 -15.13 7.67 -11.55
C THR A 358 -15.77 8.96 -11.07
N PHE A 359 -16.99 9.24 -11.52
CA PHE A 359 -17.77 10.40 -11.11
C PHE A 359 -19.05 9.94 -10.42
N GLU A 360 -19.33 10.47 -9.22
CA GLU A 360 -20.54 10.22 -8.45
C GLU A 360 -21.51 11.39 -8.61
N PRO A 361 -22.55 11.26 -9.46
CA PRO A 361 -23.45 12.37 -9.78
C PRO A 361 -24.30 12.85 -8.60
N SER A 362 -24.46 12.05 -7.53
CA SER A 362 -25.25 12.49 -6.37
C SER A 362 -24.49 13.48 -5.48
N THR A 363 -23.16 13.38 -5.45
CA THR A 363 -22.28 14.24 -4.63
C THR A 363 -21.50 15.24 -5.47
N GLY A 364 -21.38 15.01 -6.77
CA GLY A 364 -20.48 15.76 -7.64
C GLY A 364 -19.00 15.44 -7.36
N ALA A 365 -18.71 14.29 -6.76
CA ALA A 365 -17.35 13.84 -6.46
C ALA A 365 -16.73 13.16 -7.67
N VAL A 366 -15.47 13.50 -7.93
CA VAL A 366 -14.59 12.76 -8.82
C VAL A 366 -13.62 11.96 -7.95
N HIS A 367 -13.58 10.65 -8.19
CA HIS A 367 -12.64 9.75 -7.53
C HIS A 367 -11.59 9.31 -8.54
N ILE A 368 -10.33 9.49 -8.18
CA ILE A 368 -9.18 8.90 -8.88
C ILE A 368 -8.61 7.80 -7.98
N ALA A 369 -8.11 6.73 -8.58
CA ALA A 369 -7.45 5.71 -7.79
C ALA A 369 -6.14 6.26 -7.19
N SER A 370 -5.72 5.77 -6.03
CA SER A 370 -4.52 6.28 -5.34
C SER A 370 -3.26 6.19 -6.21
N GLN A 371 -3.14 5.15 -7.04
CA GLN A 371 -2.02 5.00 -7.97
C GLN A 371 -1.98 6.04 -9.10
N ASP A 372 -3.12 6.65 -9.42
CA ASP A 372 -3.27 7.61 -10.50
C ASP A 372 -3.22 9.05 -9.98
N ALA A 373 -3.21 9.24 -8.66
CA ALA A 373 -3.35 10.54 -8.01
C ALA A 373 -2.03 11.32 -7.86
N GLY A 374 -0.92 10.77 -8.36
CA GLY A 374 0.40 11.37 -8.35
C GLY A 374 1.14 11.19 -7.03
N SER A 375 2.00 12.15 -6.70
CA SER A 375 2.83 12.17 -5.50
C SER A 375 2.66 13.49 -4.74
N GLY A 376 3.44 13.71 -3.67
CA GLY A 376 3.37 14.95 -2.90
C GLY A 376 3.71 16.16 -3.78
N GLY A 377 2.82 17.17 -3.78
CA GLY A 377 2.97 18.34 -4.66
C GLY A 377 2.49 18.14 -6.11
N SER A 378 2.08 16.92 -6.51
CA SER A 378 1.47 16.71 -7.83
C SER A 378 0.23 17.58 -8.00
N GLN A 379 0.02 18.04 -9.23
CA GLN A 379 -1.09 18.90 -9.59
C GLN A 379 -2.22 18.07 -10.23
N VAL A 380 -3.38 18.08 -9.58
CA VAL A 380 -4.61 17.48 -10.11
C VAL A 380 -5.46 18.58 -10.76
N VAL A 381 -5.77 18.42 -12.03
CA VAL A 381 -6.64 19.32 -12.81
C VAL A 381 -7.85 18.54 -13.31
N ILE A 382 -9.04 19.00 -12.96
CA ILE A 382 -10.30 18.43 -13.46
C ILE A 382 -11.00 19.49 -14.29
N GLU A 383 -11.11 19.25 -15.60
CA GLU A 383 -11.90 20.05 -16.54
C GLU A 383 -13.27 19.40 -16.68
N PHE A 384 -14.34 20.20 -16.66
CA PHE A 384 -15.70 19.70 -16.86
C PHE A 384 -16.61 20.79 -17.41
N ARG A 385 -17.74 20.38 -18.00
CA ARG A 385 -18.81 21.28 -18.41
C ARG A 385 -20.02 21.13 -17.50
N TYR A 386 -20.74 22.23 -17.34
CA TYR A 386 -22.02 22.23 -16.64
C TYR A 386 -23.02 23.16 -17.31
N ARG A 387 -24.31 22.91 -17.06
CA ARG A 387 -25.42 23.65 -17.68
C ARG A 387 -26.27 24.35 -16.63
N ILE A 388 -26.54 25.62 -16.88
CA ILE A 388 -27.53 26.39 -16.11
C ILE A 388 -28.72 26.68 -17.01
N LEU A 389 -29.92 26.32 -16.56
CA LEU A 389 -31.16 26.64 -17.24
C LEU A 389 -31.34 28.17 -17.31
N ILE A 390 -31.68 28.70 -18.48
CA ILE A 390 -31.95 30.14 -18.64
C ILE A 390 -33.37 30.41 -18.11
N PRO A 391 -33.54 31.20 -17.02
CA PRO A 391 -34.86 31.50 -16.48
C PRO A 391 -35.71 32.23 -17.52
N GLY A 392 -36.95 31.78 -17.74
CA GLY A 392 -37.90 32.42 -18.66
C GLY A 392 -37.71 32.08 -20.13
N ALA A 393 -36.89 31.07 -20.49
CA ALA A 393 -36.76 30.58 -21.86
C ALA A 393 -37.89 29.61 -22.30
N SER A 394 -38.97 29.46 -21.52
CA SER A 394 -40.19 28.81 -21.98
C SER A 394 -40.89 29.73 -22.99
N ASN A 395 -40.97 29.31 -24.25
CA ASN A 395 -41.84 29.97 -25.25
C ASN A 395 -43.31 29.94 -24.82
#